data_AF-A0A3R7NYD2-F1
#
_entry.id   AF-A0A3R7NYD2-F1
#
_cell.length_a   1.000
_cell.length_b   1.000
_cell.length_c   1.000
_cell.angle_alpha   90.00
_cell.angle_beta   90.00
_cell.angle_gamma   90.00
#
_symmetry.space_group_name_H-M   'P 1'
#
loop_
_entity.id
_entity.type
_entity.pdbx_description
1 polymer ?
#
loop_
_entity_poly.entity_id
_entity_poly.type
_entity_poly.pdbx_seq_one_letter_code
_entity_poly.pdbx_strand_id
1 'polypeptide(L)'
;MEEEGQHPLPEGAKLVQVPEGLLTRNEHYEYKGCIIPVTILRSGMFQEVLDFEFRSGDVVVCSYPKTGTTWTQEIVYMLTHGCQKSKPEDGTLETRFPFLEFPFPGVRAVAAMEGPRCIKTHLPRHLLPKSFASSGAKTIPMEVTLHREAIYLAFPDL
;
A
#
# COMPACT_ATOMS: atom_id res chain seq x y z
N MET A 1 -3.53 -23.22 3.11
CA MET A 1 -4.98 -23.39 2.88
C MET A 1 -5.67 -22.96 4.15
N GLU A 2 -5.83 -21.65 4.33
CA GLU A 2 -6.84 -21.11 5.25
C GLU A 2 -8.05 -20.84 4.35
N GLU A 3 -9.24 -21.24 4.81
CA GLU A 3 -10.49 -21.15 4.05
C GLU A 3 -10.71 -19.72 3.54
N GLU A 4 -11.17 -19.57 2.29
CA GLU A 4 -11.73 -18.33 1.73
C GLU A 4 -13.07 -17.99 2.43
N GLY A 5 -13.07 -17.97 3.77
CA GLY A 5 -14.14 -17.45 4.60
C GLY A 5 -14.00 -15.95 4.62
N GLN A 6 -14.83 -15.26 3.84
CA GLN A 6 -14.85 -13.81 3.72
C GLN A 6 -14.85 -13.13 5.09
N HIS A 7 -13.71 -12.53 5.47
CA HIS A 7 -13.58 -11.80 6.72
C HIS A 7 -14.63 -10.67 6.80
N PRO A 8 -15.15 -10.37 8.00
CA PRO A 8 -16.15 -9.30 8.16
C PRO A 8 -15.55 -7.97 7.69
N LEU A 9 -16.37 -7.16 7.05
CA LEU A 9 -15.99 -5.80 6.68
C LEU A 9 -15.74 -4.97 7.94
N PRO A 10 -14.78 -4.04 7.91
CA PRO A 10 -14.55 -3.16 9.06
C PRO A 10 -15.78 -2.28 9.30
N GLU A 11 -16.02 -1.97 10.57
CA GLU A 11 -17.15 -1.15 11.00
C GLU A 11 -17.16 0.21 10.26
N GLY A 12 -18.31 0.56 9.68
CA GLY A 12 -18.48 1.81 8.92
C GLY A 12 -18.14 1.71 7.43
N ALA A 13 -17.71 0.55 6.92
CA ALA A 13 -17.57 0.33 5.48
C ALA A 13 -18.94 0.29 4.80
N LYS A 14 -19.12 1.06 3.72
CA LYS A 14 -20.37 1.14 2.95
C LYS A 14 -20.15 0.77 1.49
N LEU A 15 -20.98 -0.12 0.95
CA LEU A 15 -20.89 -0.48 -0.47
C LEU A 15 -21.11 0.76 -1.34
N VAL A 16 -20.23 0.97 -2.33
CA VAL A 16 -20.36 2.05 -3.31
C VAL A 16 -20.54 1.49 -4.71
N GLN A 17 -21.42 2.14 -5.47
CA GLN A 17 -21.55 1.89 -6.90
C GLN A 17 -20.47 2.70 -7.60
N VAL A 18 -19.58 2.01 -8.29
CA VAL A 18 -18.50 2.64 -9.05
C VAL A 18 -18.91 2.61 -10.53
N PRO A 19 -18.76 3.71 -11.28
CA PRO A 19 -19.02 3.71 -12.71
C PRO A 19 -18.29 2.58 -13.43
N GLU A 20 -18.97 1.96 -14.40
CA GLU A 20 -18.39 0.87 -15.18
C GLU A 20 -17.12 1.36 -15.90
N GLY A 21 -16.02 0.62 -15.75
CA GLY A 21 -14.71 0.98 -16.31
C GLY A 21 -13.79 1.81 -15.41
N LEU A 22 -14.30 2.36 -14.29
CA LEU A 22 -13.49 3.17 -13.37
C LEU A 22 -12.66 2.31 -12.40
N LEU A 23 -13.08 1.09 -12.07
CA LEU A 23 -12.35 0.16 -11.19
C LEU A 23 -12.60 -1.31 -11.62
N THR A 24 -11.86 -2.26 -11.04
CA THR A 24 -12.01 -3.70 -11.32
C THR A 24 -13.44 -4.20 -11.12
N ARG A 25 -13.83 -5.34 -11.71
CA ARG A 25 -15.18 -5.97 -11.57
C ARG A 25 -15.62 -6.27 -10.11
N ASN A 26 -14.75 -6.09 -9.14
CA ASN A 26 -15.03 -6.38 -7.74
C ASN A 26 -15.81 -5.24 -7.08
N GLU A 27 -16.58 -5.57 -6.04
CA GLU A 27 -17.23 -4.56 -5.20
C GLU A 27 -16.21 -3.60 -4.58
N HIS A 28 -16.62 -2.36 -4.35
CA HIS A 28 -15.84 -1.36 -3.65
C HIS A 28 -16.65 -0.80 -2.49
N TYR A 29 -15.97 -0.42 -1.43
CA TYR A 29 -16.59 0.14 -0.25
C TYR A 29 -15.94 1.48 0.09
N GLU A 30 -16.76 2.46 0.47
CA GLU A 30 -16.29 3.65 1.15
C GLU A 30 -15.95 3.27 2.60
N TYR A 31 -14.71 3.51 3.01
CA TYR A 31 -14.25 3.33 4.38
C TYR A 31 -13.38 4.52 4.77
N LYS A 32 -13.81 5.25 5.82
CA LYS A 32 -13.13 6.48 6.32
C LYS A 32 -12.78 7.47 5.20
N GLY A 33 -13.72 7.70 4.28
CA GLY A 33 -13.56 8.64 3.17
C GLY A 33 -12.70 8.14 1.99
N CYS A 34 -12.41 6.85 1.91
CA CYS A 34 -11.65 6.26 0.79
C CYS A 34 -12.45 5.14 0.13
N ILE A 35 -12.39 5.07 -1.21
CA ILE A 35 -12.94 3.95 -1.97
C ILE A 35 -11.90 2.83 -1.99
N ILE A 36 -12.20 1.71 -1.36
CA ILE A 36 -11.28 0.58 -1.20
C ILE A 36 -11.90 -0.67 -1.84
N PRO A 37 -11.15 -1.44 -2.66
CA PRO A 37 -11.62 -2.71 -3.18
C PRO A 37 -12.00 -3.69 -2.06
N VAL A 38 -13.10 -4.43 -2.23
CA VAL A 38 -13.56 -5.44 -1.27
C VAL A 38 -12.49 -6.51 -1.00
N THR A 39 -11.65 -6.80 -1.99
CA THR A 39 -10.54 -7.76 -1.87
C THR A 39 -9.52 -7.37 -0.81
N ILE A 40 -9.32 -6.07 -0.57
CA ILE A 40 -8.44 -5.59 0.51
C ILE A 40 -9.19 -5.66 1.85
N LEU A 41 -10.41 -5.15 1.92
CA LEU A 41 -11.17 -5.10 3.18
C LEU A 41 -11.52 -6.48 3.73
N ARG A 42 -11.81 -7.45 2.86
CA ARG A 42 -12.12 -8.84 3.26
C ARG A 42 -10.90 -9.76 3.22
N SER A 43 -9.69 -9.22 3.05
CA SER A 43 -8.46 -10.02 2.99
C SER A 43 -8.09 -10.69 4.33
N GLY A 44 -8.74 -10.32 5.44
CA GLY A 44 -8.34 -10.69 6.80
C GLY A 44 -7.14 -9.91 7.32
N MET A 45 -6.25 -9.47 6.43
CA MET A 45 -5.05 -8.71 6.76
C MET A 45 -5.29 -7.22 6.95
N PHE A 46 -6.45 -6.68 6.57
CA PHE A 46 -6.71 -5.25 6.71
C PHE A 46 -6.57 -4.79 8.17
N GLN A 47 -7.03 -5.61 9.13
CA GLN A 47 -6.84 -5.33 10.54
C GLN A 47 -5.35 -5.38 10.96
N GLU A 48 -4.60 -6.37 10.46
CA GLU A 48 -3.15 -6.46 10.67
C GLU A 48 -2.41 -5.22 10.13
N VAL A 49 -2.86 -4.68 9.00
CA VAL A 49 -2.33 -3.43 8.44
C VAL A 49 -2.59 -2.25 9.36
N LEU A 50 -3.76 -2.18 10.01
CA LEU A 50 -4.09 -1.10 10.96
C LEU A 50 -3.32 -1.23 12.28
N ASP A 51 -3.04 -2.45 12.71
CA ASP A 51 -2.31 -2.78 13.93
C ASP A 51 -0.79 -2.82 13.75
N PHE A 52 -0.30 -2.67 12.51
CA PHE A 52 1.12 -2.73 12.19
C PHE A 52 1.95 -1.65 12.91
N GLU A 53 3.12 -2.05 13.40
CA GLU A 53 4.05 -1.13 14.07
C GLU A 53 5.19 -0.70 13.15
N PHE A 54 5.20 0.59 12.81
CA PHE A 54 6.33 1.23 12.14
C PHE A 54 7.50 1.42 13.10
N ARG A 55 8.71 1.27 12.56
CA ARG A 55 10.00 1.43 13.23
C ARG A 55 10.69 2.70 12.72
N SER A 56 11.58 3.28 13.51
CA SER A 56 12.37 4.47 13.10
C SER A 56 13.31 4.22 11.91
N GLY A 57 13.68 2.95 11.68
CA GLY A 57 14.48 2.54 10.53
C GLY A 57 13.69 2.33 9.24
N ASP A 58 12.36 2.43 9.27
CA ASP A 58 11.54 2.18 8.08
C ASP A 58 11.66 3.30 7.05
N VAL A 59 11.65 2.91 5.79
CA VAL A 59 11.57 3.81 4.64
C VAL A 59 10.31 3.48 3.86
N VAL A 60 9.37 4.43 3.84
CA VAL A 60 8.03 4.22 3.31
C VAL A 60 7.83 5.06 2.05
N VAL A 61 7.54 4.40 0.93
CA VAL A 61 7.11 5.06 -0.31
C VAL A 61 5.59 5.09 -0.31
N CYS A 62 5.04 6.29 -0.16
CA CYS A 62 3.60 6.54 -0.21
C CYS A 62 3.24 7.12 -1.57
N SER A 63 2.33 6.50 -2.30
CA SER A 63 1.92 7.01 -3.62
C SER A 63 0.44 6.77 -3.90
N TYR A 64 -0.13 7.52 -4.84
CA TYR A 64 -1.39 7.09 -5.44
C TYR A 64 -1.16 5.88 -6.37
N PRO A 65 -2.15 4.98 -6.57
CA PRO A 65 -2.01 3.90 -7.53
C PRO A 65 -1.61 4.38 -8.93
N LYS A 66 -0.81 3.59 -9.64
CA LYS A 66 -0.39 3.81 -11.05
C LYS A 66 0.48 5.06 -11.32
N THR A 67 1.07 5.65 -10.29
CA THR A 67 1.97 6.83 -10.39
C THR A 67 3.44 6.49 -10.69
N GLY A 68 3.72 5.29 -11.21
CA GLY A 68 5.09 4.90 -11.58
C GLY A 68 6.01 4.57 -10.39
N THR A 69 5.49 3.94 -9.33
CA THR A 69 6.28 3.63 -8.11
C THR A 69 7.46 2.70 -8.32
N THR A 70 7.50 1.91 -9.40
CA THR A 70 8.53 0.89 -9.63
C THR A 70 9.93 1.47 -9.62
N TRP A 71 10.15 2.57 -10.35
CA TRP A 71 11.46 3.22 -10.41
C TRP A 71 11.87 3.82 -9.08
N THR A 72 10.94 4.48 -8.38
CA THR A 72 11.21 5.05 -7.05
C THR A 72 11.57 3.97 -6.04
N GLN A 73 10.85 2.85 -6.03
CA GLN A 73 11.16 1.73 -5.13
C GLN A 73 12.58 1.21 -5.36
N GLU A 74 13.02 1.07 -6.62
CA GLU A 74 14.38 0.60 -6.91
C GLU A 74 15.46 1.61 -6.51
N ILE A 75 15.24 2.91 -6.79
CA ILE A 75 16.16 3.98 -6.35
C ILE A 75 16.30 3.97 -4.83
N VAL A 76 15.18 3.92 -4.11
CA VAL A 76 15.15 3.90 -2.65
C VAL A 76 15.84 2.66 -2.11
N TYR A 77 15.59 1.49 -2.71
CA TYR A 77 16.25 0.25 -2.33
C TYR A 77 17.77 0.34 -2.49
N MET A 78 18.26 0.85 -3.62
CA MET A 78 19.71 1.04 -3.81
C MET A 78 20.30 1.99 -2.77
N LEU A 79 19.62 3.11 -2.47
CA LEU A 79 20.10 4.09 -1.48
C LEU A 79 20.18 3.50 -0.07
N THR A 80 19.24 2.62 0.32
CA THR A 80 19.27 1.95 1.62
C THR A 80 20.30 0.83 1.70
N HIS A 81 20.77 0.33 0.56
CA HIS A 81 21.73 -0.78 0.45
C HIS A 81 23.10 -0.32 -0.09
N GLY A 82 23.51 0.91 0.23
CA GLY A 82 24.86 1.41 -0.07
C GLY A 82 25.13 1.67 -1.55
N CYS A 83 24.11 2.10 -2.30
CA CYS A 83 24.15 2.38 -3.73
C CYS A 83 24.54 1.17 -4.59
N GLN A 84 24.25 -0.04 -4.11
CA GLN A 84 24.45 -1.28 -4.85
C GLN A 84 23.18 -1.65 -5.60
N LYS A 85 23.33 -2.18 -6.82
CA LYS A 85 22.20 -2.73 -7.58
C LYS A 85 21.67 -3.98 -6.87
N SER A 86 20.37 -4.19 -6.95
CA SER A 86 19.76 -5.45 -6.52
C SER A 86 20.36 -6.63 -7.28
N LYS A 87 20.50 -7.75 -6.57
CA LYS A 87 21.02 -9.01 -7.09
C LYS A 87 19.90 -10.07 -7.09
N PRO A 88 20.05 -11.15 -7.87
CA PRO A 88 19.05 -12.22 -7.88
C PRO A 88 18.74 -12.81 -6.50
N GLU A 89 19.75 -12.91 -5.63
CA GLU A 89 19.61 -13.40 -4.25
C GLU A 89 18.78 -12.49 -3.33
N ASP A 90 18.64 -11.20 -3.67
CA ASP A 90 17.85 -10.25 -2.87
C ASP A 90 16.33 -10.43 -3.11
N GLY A 91 15.94 -11.22 -4.12
CA GLY A 91 14.56 -11.48 -4.48
C GLY A 91 13.92 -10.42 -5.40
N THR A 92 12.62 -10.59 -5.67
CA THR A 92 11.87 -9.67 -6.52
C THR A 92 11.64 -8.32 -5.84
N LEU A 93 11.29 -7.29 -6.61
CA LEU A 93 10.97 -5.98 -6.07
C LEU A 93 9.88 -6.05 -5.00
N GLU A 94 8.86 -6.87 -5.20
CA GLU A 94 7.75 -7.05 -4.26
C GLU A 94 8.20 -7.68 -2.94
N THR A 95 9.21 -8.55 -2.95
CA THR A 95 9.77 -9.13 -1.72
C THR A 95 10.69 -8.17 -0.99
N ARG A 96 11.46 -7.35 -1.72
CA ARG A 96 12.37 -6.33 -1.18
C ARG A 96 11.63 -5.08 -0.70
N PHE A 97 10.50 -4.78 -1.33
CA PHE A 97 9.70 -3.58 -1.13
C PHE A 97 8.20 -3.95 -1.02
N PRO A 98 7.79 -4.72 0.00
CA PRO A 98 6.43 -5.23 0.08
C PRO A 98 5.39 -4.12 0.14
N PHE A 99 4.25 -4.41 -0.46
CA PHE A 99 3.10 -3.53 -0.45
C PHE A 99 2.26 -3.82 0.80
N LEU A 100 2.18 -2.86 1.72
CA LEU A 100 1.65 -3.05 3.07
C LEU A 100 0.24 -3.67 3.07
N GLU A 101 -0.67 -3.11 2.27
CA GLU A 101 -2.07 -3.54 2.16
C GLU A 101 -2.34 -4.65 1.14
N PHE A 102 -1.29 -5.29 0.59
CA PHE A 102 -1.45 -6.33 -0.40
C PHE A 102 -1.47 -7.73 0.23
N PRO A 103 -2.23 -8.71 -0.30
CA PRO A 103 -2.37 -10.00 0.36
C PRO A 103 -1.08 -10.80 0.52
N PHE A 104 -0.18 -10.71 -0.46
CA PHE A 104 1.11 -11.37 -0.41
C PHE A 104 2.10 -10.64 -1.32
N PRO A 105 3.31 -10.25 -0.85
CA PRO A 105 3.91 -10.62 0.44
C PRO A 105 3.38 -9.83 1.65
N GLY A 106 2.84 -8.63 1.45
CA GLY A 106 1.96 -7.95 2.43
C GLY A 106 2.58 -7.55 3.77
N VAL A 107 1.71 -7.15 4.70
CA VAL A 107 2.06 -6.73 6.07
C VAL A 107 2.87 -7.77 6.85
N ARG A 108 2.54 -9.06 6.70
CA ARG A 108 3.24 -10.15 7.40
C ARG A 108 4.70 -10.28 6.95
N ALA A 109 4.97 -10.12 5.65
CA ALA A 109 6.34 -10.12 5.17
C ALA A 109 7.12 -8.91 5.70
N VAL A 110 6.51 -7.72 5.71
CA VAL A 110 7.15 -6.53 6.29
C VAL A 110 7.46 -6.72 7.77
N ALA A 111 6.56 -7.36 8.53
CA ALA A 111 6.79 -7.63 9.94
C ALA A 111 8.01 -8.55 10.18
N ALA A 112 8.20 -9.54 9.29
CA ALA A 112 9.29 -10.51 9.36
C ALA A 112 10.66 -9.98 8.88
N MET A 113 10.72 -8.82 8.21
CA MET A 113 11.99 -8.26 7.74
C MET A 113 12.89 -7.83 8.90
N GLU A 114 14.17 -8.21 8.78
CA GLU A 114 15.25 -7.72 9.63
C GLU A 114 15.83 -6.41 9.09
N GLY A 115 16.39 -5.58 9.98
CA GLY A 115 17.03 -4.32 9.59
C GLY A 115 16.06 -3.23 9.10
N PRO A 116 16.56 -2.24 8.34
CA PRO A 116 15.74 -1.18 7.74
C PRO A 116 14.77 -1.74 6.71
N ARG A 117 13.47 -1.47 6.88
CA ARG A 117 12.42 -2.02 6.01
C ARG A 117 12.04 -1.01 4.93
N CYS A 118 12.02 -1.45 3.68
CA CYS A 118 11.47 -0.69 2.57
C CYS A 118 10.00 -1.08 2.35
N ILE A 119 9.07 -0.14 2.48
CA ILE A 119 7.63 -0.42 2.55
C ILE A 119 6.88 0.44 1.54
N LYS A 120 6.08 -0.16 0.65
CA LYS A 120 5.18 0.59 -0.24
C LYS A 120 3.80 0.67 0.39
N THR A 121 3.11 1.79 0.23
CA THR A 121 1.67 1.89 0.51
C THR A 121 0.96 2.88 -0.41
N HIS A 122 -0.31 2.62 -0.71
CA HIS A 122 -1.26 3.51 -1.35
C HIS A 122 -2.31 4.03 -0.36
N LEU A 123 -2.25 3.57 0.89
CA LEU A 123 -3.13 4.09 1.94
C LEU A 123 -2.80 5.55 2.21
N PRO A 124 -3.82 6.42 2.28
CA PRO A 124 -3.63 7.79 2.74
C PRO A 124 -3.24 7.80 4.21
N ARG A 125 -2.59 8.90 4.63
CA ARG A 125 -2.02 9.03 5.97
C ARG A 125 -3.00 8.70 7.11
N HIS A 126 -4.27 9.05 6.98
CA HIS A 126 -5.28 8.80 8.03
C HIS A 126 -5.75 7.35 8.11
N LEU A 127 -5.39 6.51 7.14
CA LEU A 127 -5.64 5.07 7.13
C LEU A 127 -4.41 4.24 7.51
N LEU A 128 -3.24 4.87 7.66
CA LEU A 128 -2.05 4.19 8.18
C LEU A 128 -2.18 3.96 9.70
N PRO A 129 -1.49 2.94 10.24
CA PRO A 129 -1.30 2.74 11.67
C PRO A 129 -0.99 4.01 12.44
N LYS A 130 -1.50 4.10 13.66
CA LYS A 130 -1.18 5.20 14.59
C LYS A 130 0.32 5.32 14.84
N SER A 131 1.03 4.19 14.88
CA SER A 131 2.48 4.10 15.01
C SER A 131 3.22 4.89 13.92
N PHE A 132 2.63 5.05 12.73
CA PHE A 132 3.25 5.78 11.62
C PHE A 132 3.63 7.21 12.01
N ALA A 133 2.75 7.92 12.73
CA ALA A 133 2.96 9.30 13.10
C ALA A 133 4.08 9.50 14.14
N SER A 134 4.30 8.52 15.02
CA SER A 134 5.28 8.58 16.12
C SER A 134 6.55 7.78 15.87
N SER A 135 6.59 6.92 14.85
CA SER A 135 7.69 5.99 14.58
C SER A 135 9.02 6.64 14.21
N GLY A 136 8.99 7.84 13.62
CA GLY A 136 10.15 8.45 12.99
C GLY A 136 10.54 7.82 11.64
N ALA A 137 9.68 6.98 11.06
CA ALA A 137 9.89 6.39 9.74
C ALA A 137 10.09 7.48 8.67
N LYS A 138 11.05 7.25 7.76
CA LYS A 138 11.31 8.16 6.64
C LYS A 138 10.26 7.95 5.58
N THR A 139 9.56 9.01 5.19
CA THR A 139 8.46 8.94 4.22
C THR A 139 8.86 9.63 2.92
N ILE A 140 8.65 8.95 1.80
CA ILE A 140 8.87 9.45 0.44
C ILE A 140 7.50 9.56 -0.22
N PRO A 141 6.88 10.75 -0.22
CA PRO A 141 5.63 10.97 -0.94
C PRO A 141 5.91 11.04 -2.43
N MET A 142 5.24 10.19 -3.19
CA MET A 142 5.12 10.33 -4.64
C MET A 142 3.85 11.13 -4.92
N GLU A 143 4.00 12.44 -4.82
CA GLU A 143 2.99 13.37 -5.29
C GLU A 143 3.19 13.51 -6.80
N VAL A 144 2.26 12.96 -7.58
CA VAL A 144 2.18 13.38 -8.98
C VAL A 144 1.36 14.65 -8.93
N THR A 145 1.97 15.78 -9.26
CA THR A 145 1.26 17.03 -9.56
C THR A 145 0.48 16.84 -10.86
N LEU A 146 -0.49 15.94 -10.83
CA LEU A 146 -1.56 15.89 -11.79
C LEU A 146 -2.44 17.10 -11.41
N HIS A 147 -2.56 18.06 -12.33
CA HIS A 147 -3.69 18.98 -12.32
C HIS A 147 -4.93 18.16 -11.96
N ARG A 148 -5.84 18.59 -11.06
CA ARG A 148 -6.94 17.74 -10.54
C ARG A 148 -7.59 16.82 -11.60
N GLU A 149 -7.71 17.33 -12.81
CA GLU A 149 -8.08 16.65 -14.06
C GLU A 149 -7.31 15.34 -14.36
N ALA A 150 -6.00 15.25 -14.16
CA ALA A 150 -5.20 14.12 -14.62
C ALA A 150 -5.21 12.89 -13.68
N ILE A 151 -5.65 13.04 -12.41
CA ILE A 151 -6.08 11.88 -11.61
C ILE A 151 -7.33 11.26 -12.25
N TYR A 152 -8.22 12.10 -12.79
CA TYR A 152 -9.36 11.66 -13.61
C TYR A 152 -8.95 11.26 -15.03
N LEU A 153 -7.85 11.73 -15.63
CA LEU A 153 -7.44 11.22 -16.95
C LEU A 153 -6.91 9.77 -16.93
N ALA A 154 -6.57 9.23 -15.75
CA ALA A 154 -6.39 7.79 -15.58
C ALA A 154 -7.73 7.01 -15.57
N PHE A 155 -8.86 7.73 -15.57
CA PHE A 155 -10.23 7.29 -15.32
C PHE A 155 -11.25 8.31 -15.90
N PRO A 156 -11.33 8.43 -17.24
CA PRO A 156 -11.68 9.67 -17.94
C PRO A 156 -13.11 10.21 -17.78
N ASP A 157 -14.00 9.58 -17.02
CA ASP A 157 -15.41 9.99 -16.94
C ASP A 157 -15.98 9.91 -15.51
N LEU A 158 -15.60 10.87 -14.65
CA LEU A 158 -16.36 11.26 -13.45
C LEU A 158 -16.84 12.71 -13.57
#